data_AF-A0A9E1KN67-F1
#
_entry.id   AF-A0A9E1KN67-F1
#
_cell.length_a   1.000
_cell.length_b   1.000
_cell.length_c   1.000
_cell.angle_alpha   90.00
_cell.angle_beta   90.00
_cell.angle_gamma   90.00
#
_symmetry.space_group_name_H-M   'P 1'
#
loop_
_entity.id
_entity.type
_entity.pdbx_description
1 polymer ?
#
loop_
_entity_poly.entity_id
_entity_poly.type
_entity_poly.pdbx_seq_one_letter_code
_entity_poly.pdbx_strand_id
1 'polypeptide(L)'
;MTRTIRLFLVVLAAFTLSCSQNDAENKDRHIARKSPATNEGVAGDERSTGNPSTQFDLQYGGDYAHMVGYYAEKVTITTLDEMPFFGESESTSHYYSLTRIGAIDGELFSRAQSCTSEVGGSWLAQVSISDEVTQKIAPITGKLSFHKEEGKLLVSREWVAVPLGITMDDPMNEDLPYNPNDSRVVDTEGDGKPGISVDIEILGGLAGTAQIYAIRIERGAWEAQVDENGFFRGTVKDDSMQRVIGASDEKFAQDLGSRHHPNPEKSTILLIPLDGDDWNCDKLIEKREEIYLD
;
A
#
# COMPACT_ATOMS: atom_id res chain seq x y z
N MET A 1 26.49 -37.07 28.06
CA MET A 1 26.63 -35.59 28.03
C MET A 1 26.09 -35.13 26.69
N THR A 2 24.77 -35.03 26.58
CA THR A 2 24.04 -34.85 25.33
C THR A 2 23.89 -33.36 25.11
N ARG A 3 24.63 -32.78 24.16
CA ARG A 3 24.50 -31.37 23.80
C ARG A 3 23.20 -31.21 22.99
N THR A 4 22.16 -30.74 23.66
CA THR A 4 20.95 -30.22 23.03
C THR A 4 21.32 -28.96 22.24
N ILE A 5 21.48 -29.10 20.92
CA ILE A 5 21.57 -27.97 20.00
C ILE A 5 20.17 -27.35 19.95
N ARG A 6 19.96 -26.25 20.70
CA ARG A 6 18.79 -25.40 20.50
C ARG A 6 19.02 -24.61 19.21
N LEU A 7 18.54 -25.16 18.10
CA LEU A 7 18.44 -24.46 16.83
C LEU A 7 17.28 -23.45 16.97
N PHE A 8 17.58 -22.21 17.35
CA PHE A 8 16.63 -21.11 17.25
C PHE A 8 16.52 -20.74 15.77
N LEU A 9 15.54 -21.33 15.06
CA LEU A 9 15.12 -20.85 13.75
C LEU A 9 14.32 -19.56 13.98
N VAL A 10 14.94 -18.43 13.67
CA VAL A 10 14.25 -17.16 13.44
C VAL A 10 14.04 -17.08 11.93
N VAL A 11 12.82 -17.30 11.46
CA VAL A 11 12.42 -17.17 10.04
C VAL A 11 11.20 -16.25 10.01
N LEU A 12 11.04 -15.41 8.96
CA LEU A 12 10.56 -14.02 9.11
C LEU A 12 10.56 -13.03 7.90
N ALA A 13 11.37 -13.15 6.83
CA ALA A 13 11.58 -11.98 5.92
C ALA A 13 10.81 -12.05 4.60
N ALA A 14 9.50 -11.91 4.66
CA ALA A 14 8.72 -11.78 3.42
C ALA A 14 7.59 -10.76 3.50
N PHE A 15 7.53 -9.94 4.55
CA PHE A 15 6.46 -8.97 4.69
C PHE A 15 6.88 -7.77 5.54
N THR A 16 7.90 -7.04 5.13
CA THR A 16 8.14 -5.71 5.70
C THR A 16 8.48 -4.73 4.57
N LEU A 17 7.89 -3.54 4.62
CA LEU A 17 8.35 -2.36 3.88
C LEU A 17 8.97 -1.42 4.92
N SER A 18 10.12 -0.86 4.57
CA SER A 18 11.07 -0.24 5.48
C SER A 18 10.48 0.81 6.42
N CYS A 19 10.86 0.72 7.69
CA CYS A 19 11.33 1.89 8.42
C CYS A 19 12.85 1.80 8.55
N SER A 20 13.61 2.71 7.92
CA SER A 20 14.88 3.23 8.47
C SER A 20 15.56 4.24 7.53
N GLN A 21 15.79 5.44 8.07
CA GLN A 21 16.78 6.49 7.75
C GLN A 21 16.45 7.59 6.72
N ASN A 22 15.98 8.73 7.27
CA ASN A 22 16.61 10.04 7.04
C ASN A 22 16.58 10.87 8.34
N ASP A 23 17.44 10.51 9.29
CA ASP A 23 17.80 11.36 10.43
C ASP A 23 19.21 11.92 10.21
N ALA A 24 19.31 12.95 9.36
CA ALA A 24 20.36 13.97 9.43
C ALA A 24 20.01 15.12 8.47
N GLU A 25 20.17 16.35 8.96
CA GLU A 25 20.03 17.63 8.22
C GLU A 25 18.61 18.15 7.93
N ASN A 26 17.94 18.69 8.96
CA ASN A 26 17.40 20.08 8.87
C ASN A 26 17.00 20.63 10.25
N LYS A 27 17.97 20.82 11.15
CA LYS A 27 17.78 21.71 12.32
C LYS A 27 18.44 23.04 12.00
N ASP A 28 17.66 23.95 11.41
CA ASP A 28 17.68 25.39 11.72
C ASP A 28 16.87 26.15 10.67
N ARG A 29 15.65 26.57 11.06
CA ARG A 29 15.01 27.87 10.75
C ARG A 29 13.50 27.77 10.94
N HIS A 30 13.01 28.21 12.09
CA HIS A 30 12.29 29.49 12.21
C HIS A 30 11.71 29.67 13.60
N ILE A 31 12.10 30.79 14.21
CA ILE A 31 11.62 31.31 15.48
C ILE A 31 10.49 32.33 15.23
N ALA A 32 9.49 32.28 16.12
CA ALA A 32 8.48 33.29 16.49
C ALA A 32 7.21 33.36 15.62
N ARG A 33 5.99 33.47 16.18
CA ARG A 33 5.54 34.14 17.42
C ARG A 33 4.30 33.46 18.04
N LYS A 34 4.24 33.46 19.38
CA LYS A 34 3.04 33.26 20.21
C LYS A 34 2.24 34.57 20.34
N SER A 35 0.91 34.46 20.35
CA SER A 35 -0.07 35.03 21.32
C SER A 35 -1.43 35.33 20.65
N PRO A 36 -2.53 35.48 21.41
CA PRO A 36 -3.01 34.66 22.53
C PRO A 36 -4.50 34.25 22.33
N ALA A 37 -4.97 33.32 23.16
CA ALA A 37 -6.35 32.90 23.25
C ALA A 37 -7.30 34.04 23.68
N THR A 38 -8.50 34.07 23.10
CA THR A 38 -9.71 34.64 23.72
C THR A 38 -10.87 33.69 23.51
N ASN A 39 -11.52 33.33 24.63
CA ASN A 39 -12.73 32.54 24.75
C ASN A 39 -13.93 33.50 24.65
N GLU A 40 -14.84 33.26 23.72
CA GLU A 40 -16.26 33.64 23.87
C GLU A 40 -17.11 32.49 23.31
N GLY A 41 -17.95 31.92 24.16
CA GLY A 41 -18.86 30.83 23.80
C GLY A 41 -20.15 31.35 23.19
N VAL A 42 -20.68 30.63 22.19
CA VAL A 42 -22.09 30.65 21.81
C VAL A 42 -22.52 29.23 21.42
N ALA A 43 -23.77 28.96 21.78
CA ALA A 43 -24.57 27.75 21.70
C ALA A 43 -24.41 26.87 20.45
N GLY A 44 -24.71 25.58 20.68
CA GLY A 44 -24.53 24.49 19.75
C GLY A 44 -25.26 24.61 18.42
N ASP A 45 -24.63 24.01 17.44
CA ASP A 45 -25.27 23.54 16.22
C ASP A 45 -24.57 22.25 15.81
N GLU A 46 -25.38 21.26 15.43
CA GLU A 46 -24.97 19.91 15.04
C GLU A 46 -24.10 19.98 13.79
N ARG A 47 -22.78 19.89 13.92
CA ARG A 47 -21.92 19.51 12.79
C ARG A 47 -21.65 18.01 12.83
N SER A 48 -22.60 17.33 12.20
CA SER A 48 -22.41 16.08 11.48
C SER A 48 -20.99 15.98 10.92
N THR A 49 -20.22 15.04 11.45
CA THR A 49 -19.02 14.47 10.85
C THR A 49 -19.35 13.97 9.44
N GLY A 50 -18.48 14.29 8.47
CA GLY A 50 -18.80 14.30 7.05
C GLY A 50 -19.21 12.95 6.45
N ASN A 51 -20.24 13.01 5.59
CA ASN A 51 -20.39 12.21 4.37
C ASN A 51 -21.33 13.02 3.43
N PRO A 52 -21.09 13.11 2.11
CA PRO A 52 -21.39 11.99 1.21
C PRO A 52 -20.34 11.82 0.08
N SER A 53 -20.23 10.60 -0.45
CA SER A 53 -19.79 10.27 -1.81
C SER A 53 -19.62 11.46 -2.77
N THR A 54 -18.39 11.95 -2.97
CA THR A 54 -18.04 12.77 -4.14
C THR A 54 -18.29 11.90 -5.37
N GLN A 55 -19.22 12.33 -6.22
CA GLN A 55 -19.64 11.59 -7.41
C GLN A 55 -18.46 11.53 -8.38
N PHE A 56 -17.75 10.39 -8.38
CA PHE A 56 -16.66 10.15 -9.31
C PHE A 56 -17.27 9.97 -10.70
N ASP A 57 -17.10 10.97 -11.56
CA ASP A 57 -17.75 11.05 -12.85
C ASP A 57 -16.86 10.45 -13.96
N LEU A 58 -17.47 9.70 -14.89
CA LEU A 58 -16.81 9.27 -16.13
C LEU A 58 -17.01 10.28 -17.26
N GLN A 59 -17.67 11.41 -16.99
CA GLN A 59 -17.78 12.50 -17.94
C GLN A 59 -16.72 13.57 -17.62
N TYR A 60 -15.76 13.71 -18.52
CA TYR A 60 -14.75 14.78 -18.48
C TYR A 60 -14.61 15.38 -19.88
N GLY A 61 -14.84 16.69 -20.01
CA GLY A 61 -14.80 17.40 -21.29
C GLY A 61 -13.47 18.09 -21.61
N GLY A 62 -12.42 17.87 -20.82
CA GLY A 62 -11.11 18.52 -20.99
C GLY A 62 -10.15 17.77 -21.92
N ASP A 63 -8.92 18.28 -22.04
CA ASP A 63 -7.88 17.78 -22.98
C ASP A 63 -7.51 16.30 -22.79
N TYR A 64 -7.85 15.71 -21.65
CA TYR A 64 -7.56 14.34 -21.26
C TYR A 64 -8.81 13.45 -21.14
N ALA A 65 -9.93 13.85 -21.77
CA ALA A 65 -11.19 13.07 -21.80
C ALA A 65 -11.01 11.61 -22.22
N HIS A 66 -10.09 11.33 -23.14
CA HIS A 66 -9.78 10.00 -23.65
C HIS A 66 -9.12 9.06 -22.62
N MET A 67 -8.73 9.57 -21.44
CA MET A 67 -8.14 8.77 -20.35
C MET A 67 -9.16 8.36 -19.29
N VAL A 68 -10.40 8.82 -19.41
CA VAL A 68 -11.44 8.48 -18.46
C VAL A 68 -11.97 7.08 -18.79
N GLY A 69 -11.98 6.19 -17.80
CA GLY A 69 -12.32 4.78 -18.04
C GLY A 69 -11.89 3.86 -16.91
N TYR A 70 -11.93 2.57 -17.23
CA TYR A 70 -11.54 1.47 -16.35
C TYR A 70 -10.19 0.91 -16.79
N TYR A 71 -9.40 0.51 -15.80
CA TYR A 71 -8.04 0.04 -15.99
C TYR A 71 -7.77 -1.17 -15.09
N ALA A 72 -7.08 -2.16 -15.65
CA ALA A 72 -6.42 -3.19 -14.88
C ALA A 72 -5.06 -2.64 -14.45
N GLU A 73 -4.87 -2.45 -13.16
CA GLU A 73 -3.64 -1.91 -12.57
C GLU A 73 -2.80 -3.04 -11.98
N LYS A 74 -1.52 -3.08 -12.33
CA LYS A 74 -0.51 -3.91 -11.68
C LYS A 74 0.56 -2.99 -11.12
N VAL A 75 0.72 -3.01 -9.81
CA VAL A 75 1.84 -2.39 -9.10
C VAL A 75 2.82 -3.48 -8.69
N THR A 76 4.08 -3.30 -9.05
CA THR A 76 5.18 -4.15 -8.60
C THR A 76 6.02 -3.35 -7.63
N ILE A 77 6.31 -3.92 -6.46
CA ILE A 77 7.24 -3.34 -5.48
C ILE A 77 8.33 -4.36 -5.20
N THR A 78 9.57 -3.94 -5.30
CA THR A 78 10.72 -4.77 -4.93
C THR A 78 11.43 -4.21 -3.71
N THR A 79 11.67 -5.08 -2.74
CA THR A 79 12.40 -4.80 -1.50
C THR A 79 13.63 -5.68 -1.37
N LEU A 80 14.51 -5.27 -0.45
CA LEU A 80 15.61 -6.07 0.07
C LEU A 80 15.31 -6.36 1.54
N ASP A 81 15.00 -7.61 1.83
CA ASP A 81 14.59 -8.08 3.14
C ASP A 81 15.81 -8.68 3.87
N GLU A 82 16.03 -8.27 5.11
CA GLU A 82 17.13 -8.76 5.94
C GLU A 82 16.79 -10.13 6.52
N MET A 83 17.49 -11.15 6.04
CA MET A 83 17.36 -12.52 6.54
C MET A 83 18.40 -12.78 7.64
N PRO A 84 17.99 -13.24 8.83
CA PRO A 84 18.92 -13.74 9.82
C PRO A 84 19.83 -14.81 9.20
N PHE A 85 21.15 -14.67 9.39
CA PHE A 85 22.19 -15.60 8.91
C PHE A 85 22.45 -15.66 7.39
N PHE A 86 21.54 -15.16 6.54
CA PHE A 86 21.64 -15.28 5.08
C PHE A 86 21.86 -13.95 4.35
N GLY A 87 21.81 -12.82 5.07
CA GLY A 87 22.00 -11.48 4.49
C GLY A 87 20.74 -10.95 3.82
N GLU A 88 20.89 -9.99 2.92
CA GLU A 88 19.74 -9.42 2.19
C GLU A 88 19.24 -10.38 1.11
N SER A 89 17.92 -10.55 1.03
CA SER A 89 17.23 -11.26 -0.06
C SER A 89 16.27 -10.31 -0.76
N GLU A 90 16.19 -10.41 -2.08
CA GLU A 90 15.19 -9.68 -2.83
C GLU A 90 13.81 -10.32 -2.68
N SER A 91 12.81 -9.48 -2.44
CA SER A 91 11.40 -9.86 -2.43
C SER A 91 10.64 -8.96 -3.40
N THR A 92 9.70 -9.55 -4.14
CA THR A 92 8.90 -8.83 -5.13
C THR A 92 7.43 -9.10 -4.87
N SER A 93 6.69 -8.03 -4.63
CA SER A 93 5.25 -8.07 -4.43
C SER A 93 4.54 -7.51 -5.65
N HIS A 94 3.51 -8.20 -6.12
CA HIS A 94 2.59 -7.73 -7.14
C HIS A 94 1.23 -7.45 -6.52
N TYR A 95 0.72 -6.25 -6.75
CA TYR A 95 -0.60 -5.82 -6.30
C TYR A 95 -1.46 -5.57 -7.53
N TYR A 96 -2.64 -6.17 -7.56
CA TYR A 96 -3.57 -6.08 -8.66
C TYR A 96 -4.83 -5.36 -8.21
N SER A 97 -5.19 -4.32 -8.95
CA SER A 97 -6.32 -3.44 -8.63
C SER A 97 -7.17 -3.16 -9.86
N LEU A 98 -8.46 -2.97 -9.62
CA LEU A 98 -9.35 -2.35 -10.61
C LEU A 98 -9.31 -0.83 -10.39
N THR A 99 -8.74 -0.11 -11.34
CA THR A 99 -8.57 1.34 -11.25
C THR A 99 -9.55 2.05 -12.17
N ARG A 100 -10.25 3.05 -11.64
CA ARG A 100 -11.07 3.97 -12.43
C ARG A 100 -10.35 5.31 -12.53
N ILE A 101 -10.28 5.88 -13.72
CA ILE A 101 -9.90 7.28 -13.91
C ILE A 101 -11.16 8.07 -14.23
N GLY A 102 -11.35 9.20 -13.57
CA GLY A 102 -12.54 10.03 -13.73
C GLY A 102 -12.40 11.36 -13.02
N ALA A 103 -13.44 12.19 -13.10
CA ALA A 103 -13.40 13.56 -12.63
C ALA A 103 -14.05 13.73 -11.25
N ILE A 104 -13.44 14.56 -10.42
CA ILE A 104 -14.01 15.14 -9.20
C ILE A 104 -13.79 16.65 -9.31
N ASP A 105 -14.87 17.43 -9.29
CA ASP A 105 -14.83 18.90 -9.38
C ASP A 105 -14.02 19.45 -10.58
N GLY A 106 -14.04 18.72 -11.71
CA GLY A 106 -13.33 19.10 -12.93
C GLY A 106 -11.83 18.74 -12.96
N GLU A 107 -11.32 18.06 -11.93
CA GLU A 107 -9.96 17.54 -11.88
C GLU A 107 -9.98 16.01 -12.01
N LEU A 108 -8.95 15.43 -12.65
CA LEU A 108 -8.88 13.99 -12.83
C LEU A 108 -8.25 13.30 -11.62
N PHE A 109 -8.85 12.18 -11.23
CA PHE A 109 -8.39 11.31 -10.16
C PHE A 109 -8.31 9.88 -10.66
N SER A 110 -7.37 9.13 -10.11
CA SER A 110 -7.38 7.67 -10.12
C SER A 110 -8.05 7.18 -8.84
N ARG A 111 -8.86 6.13 -8.93
CA ARG A 111 -9.44 5.43 -7.79
C ARG A 111 -9.22 3.93 -7.98
N ALA A 112 -8.27 3.38 -7.24
CA ALA A 112 -7.89 1.97 -7.29
C ALA A 112 -8.61 1.18 -6.19
N GLN A 113 -9.29 0.11 -6.58
CA GLN A 113 -9.82 -0.91 -5.68
C GLN A 113 -8.87 -2.12 -5.69
N SER A 114 -8.25 -2.42 -4.56
CA SER A 114 -7.39 -3.58 -4.41
C SER A 114 -8.19 -4.87 -4.55
N CYS A 115 -7.69 -5.82 -5.35
CA CYS A 115 -8.37 -7.08 -5.66
C CYS A 115 -7.62 -8.31 -5.14
N THR A 116 -6.32 -8.39 -5.43
CA THR A 116 -5.45 -9.47 -4.94
C THR A 116 -4.00 -9.00 -4.87
N SER A 117 -3.17 -9.72 -4.11
CA SER A 117 -1.74 -9.48 -4.00
C SER A 117 -0.97 -10.79 -3.97
N GLU A 118 0.22 -10.78 -4.57
CA GLU A 118 1.11 -11.92 -4.62
C GLU A 118 2.48 -11.48 -4.14
N VAL A 119 3.07 -12.21 -3.19
CA VAL A 119 4.44 -11.96 -2.74
C VAL A 119 5.32 -13.12 -3.14
N GLY A 120 6.31 -12.83 -3.96
CA GLY A 120 7.31 -13.77 -4.44
C GLY A 120 8.73 -13.38 -4.04
N GLY A 121 9.69 -14.26 -4.33
CA GLY A 121 11.13 -13.98 -4.18
C GLY A 121 11.78 -14.53 -2.91
N SER A 122 11.01 -14.86 -1.87
CA SER A 122 11.54 -15.54 -0.68
C SER A 122 11.44 -17.06 -0.81
N TRP A 123 12.58 -17.74 -1.00
CA TRP A 123 12.62 -19.21 -1.00
C TRP A 123 12.38 -19.81 0.40
N LEU A 124 12.49 -19.00 1.46
CA LEU A 124 12.39 -19.42 2.85
C LEU A 124 10.97 -19.33 3.40
N ALA A 125 10.23 -18.30 3.01
CA ALA A 125 8.92 -18.00 3.56
C ALA A 125 7.95 -17.65 2.42
N GLN A 126 6.80 -18.31 2.41
CA GLN A 126 5.66 -17.92 1.61
C GLN A 126 4.74 -17.10 2.49
N VAL A 127 4.32 -15.94 1.98
CA VAL A 127 3.39 -15.08 2.69
C VAL A 127 2.18 -14.86 1.81
N SER A 128 1.01 -14.97 2.43
CA SER A 128 -0.25 -14.78 1.75
C SER A 128 -1.18 -13.92 2.59
N ILE A 129 -1.80 -12.96 1.93
CA ILE A 129 -2.97 -12.24 2.40
C ILE A 129 -4.15 -12.74 1.57
N SER A 130 -5.28 -13.02 2.20
CA SER A 130 -6.46 -13.45 1.46
C SER A 130 -7.00 -12.32 0.57
N ASP A 131 -7.65 -12.69 -0.53
CA ASP A 131 -8.34 -11.73 -1.40
C ASP A 131 -9.45 -10.99 -0.63
N GLU A 132 -10.12 -11.66 0.32
CA GLU A 132 -11.14 -11.02 1.16
C GLU A 132 -10.56 -9.85 1.98
N VAL A 133 -9.39 -10.04 2.60
CA VAL A 133 -8.69 -8.98 3.34
C VAL A 133 -8.27 -7.86 2.39
N THR A 134 -7.70 -8.23 1.25
CA THR A 134 -7.23 -7.27 0.23
C THR A 134 -8.38 -6.39 -0.30
N GLN A 135 -9.55 -6.98 -0.52
CA GLN A 135 -10.72 -6.26 -1.03
C GLN A 135 -11.42 -5.38 0.02
N LYS A 136 -11.18 -5.62 1.32
CA LYS A 136 -11.66 -4.75 2.41
C LYS A 136 -10.84 -3.46 2.54
N ILE A 137 -9.67 -3.38 1.91
CA ILE A 137 -8.86 -2.16 1.88
C ILE A 137 -9.65 -1.04 1.21
N ALA A 138 -9.66 0.14 1.85
CA ALA A 138 -10.34 1.31 1.31
C ALA A 138 -9.75 1.69 -0.06
N PRO A 139 -10.59 2.06 -1.06
CA PRO A 139 -10.09 2.46 -2.37
C PRO A 139 -9.10 3.62 -2.29
N ILE A 140 -7.95 3.46 -2.95
CA ILE A 140 -6.91 4.48 -3.02
C ILE A 140 -7.31 5.52 -4.06
N THR A 141 -7.63 6.74 -3.63
CA THR A 141 -8.01 7.83 -4.53
C THR A 141 -6.93 8.91 -4.55
N GLY A 142 -6.34 9.16 -5.72
CA GLY A 142 -5.25 10.13 -5.87
C GLY A 142 -5.43 11.01 -7.09
N LYS A 143 -5.17 12.31 -6.92
CA LYS A 143 -5.24 13.31 -8.00
C LYS A 143 -4.19 13.00 -9.07
N LEU A 144 -4.57 13.19 -10.33
CA LEU A 144 -3.69 13.03 -11.48
C LEU A 144 -3.21 14.39 -12.00
N SER A 145 -1.92 14.45 -12.32
CA SER A 145 -1.29 15.56 -13.02
C SER A 145 -0.75 15.09 -14.37
N PHE A 146 -0.74 15.98 -15.36
CA PHE A 146 -0.38 15.66 -16.74
C PHE A 146 0.72 16.60 -17.22
N HIS A 147 1.77 16.04 -17.81
CA HIS A 147 2.89 16.78 -18.37
C HIS A 147 3.25 16.24 -19.75
N LYS A 148 3.56 17.13 -20.70
CA LYS A 148 4.08 16.72 -22.01
C LYS A 148 5.58 17.01 -22.06
N GLU A 149 6.37 15.96 -22.24
CA GLU A 149 7.82 16.04 -22.37
C GLU A 149 8.24 15.32 -23.65
N GLU A 150 8.99 16.00 -24.53
CA GLU A 150 9.50 15.42 -25.80
C GLU A 150 8.43 14.74 -26.67
N GLY A 151 7.19 15.25 -26.65
CA GLY A 151 6.06 14.69 -27.39
C GLY A 151 5.41 13.47 -26.72
N LYS A 152 5.92 13.02 -25.58
CA LYS A 152 5.35 11.97 -24.74
C LYS A 152 4.46 12.57 -23.67
N LEU A 153 3.42 11.85 -23.30
CA LEU A 153 2.51 12.24 -22.23
C LEU A 153 2.89 11.50 -20.96
N LEU A 154 3.34 12.24 -19.96
CA LEU A 154 3.60 11.77 -18.61
C LEU A 154 2.39 12.09 -17.74
N VAL A 155 2.00 11.12 -16.93
CA VAL A 155 0.92 11.21 -15.95
C VAL A 155 1.47 10.82 -14.60
N SER A 156 1.20 11.63 -13.59
CA SER A 156 1.58 11.33 -12.21
C SER A 156 0.38 11.30 -11.29
N ARG A 157 0.37 10.36 -10.35
CA ARG A 157 -0.54 10.36 -9.21
C ARG A 157 0.17 10.97 -8.02
N GLU A 158 -0.50 11.91 -7.36
CA GLU A 158 -0.01 12.49 -6.11
C GLU A 158 0.16 11.43 -5.01
N TRP A 159 0.95 11.80 -3.99
CA TRP A 159 1.12 10.98 -2.80
C TRP A 159 -0.22 10.79 -2.09
N VAL A 160 -0.49 9.54 -1.73
CA VAL A 160 -1.66 9.11 -0.98
C VAL A 160 -1.20 8.17 0.11
N ALA A 161 -1.85 8.25 1.28
CA ALA A 161 -1.64 7.33 2.38
C ALA A 161 -2.96 6.68 2.80
N VAL A 162 -2.98 5.35 2.87
CA VAL A 162 -4.14 4.57 3.33
C VAL A 162 -3.70 3.69 4.51
N PRO A 163 -4.27 3.91 5.70
CA PRO A 163 -3.99 3.06 6.85
C PRO A 163 -4.76 1.73 6.74
N LEU A 164 -4.15 0.66 7.24
CA LEU A 164 -4.69 -0.71 7.22
C LEU A 164 -4.43 -1.38 8.57
N GLY A 165 -5.47 -1.96 9.19
CA GLY A 165 -5.40 -2.48 10.56
C GLY A 165 -5.32 -1.40 11.65
N ILE A 166 -5.38 -0.12 11.27
CA ILE A 166 -5.25 1.01 12.18
C ILE A 166 -6.09 2.20 11.71
N THR A 167 -6.63 2.99 12.64
CA THR A 167 -7.24 4.29 12.38
C THR A 167 -6.23 5.41 12.61
N MET A 168 -6.10 6.33 11.67
CA MET A 168 -5.16 7.46 11.74
C MET A 168 -5.85 8.75 11.31
N ASP A 169 -5.50 9.85 11.97
CA ASP A 169 -6.05 11.17 11.63
C ASP A 169 -5.27 11.77 10.44
N ASP A 170 -3.94 11.58 10.42
CA ASP A 170 -3.02 12.05 9.39
C ASP A 170 -2.04 10.94 8.97
N PRO A 171 -2.48 9.95 8.17
CA PRO A 171 -1.64 8.83 7.74
C PRO A 171 -0.45 9.24 6.84
N MET A 172 -0.40 10.48 6.36
CA MET A 172 0.75 10.97 5.59
C MET A 172 1.95 11.30 6.50
N ASN A 173 1.70 11.77 7.72
CA ASN A 173 2.73 12.36 8.60
C ASN A 173 2.88 11.66 9.95
N GLU A 174 1.99 10.73 10.30
CA GLU A 174 2.05 9.97 11.55
C GLU A 174 2.85 8.66 11.39
N ASP A 175 3.57 8.28 12.45
CA ASP A 175 4.20 6.96 12.56
C ASP A 175 3.24 5.90 13.11
N LEU A 176 3.50 4.64 12.76
CA LEU A 176 2.81 3.49 13.36
C LEU A 176 3.13 3.38 14.87
N PRO A 177 2.14 3.04 15.73
CA PRO A 177 2.38 2.76 17.15
C PRO A 177 3.15 1.46 17.37
N TYR A 178 3.92 1.39 18.45
CA TYR A 178 4.62 0.17 18.87
C TYR A 178 3.79 -0.73 19.79
N ASN A 179 2.77 -0.17 20.45
CA ASN A 179 1.94 -0.90 21.40
C ASN A 179 0.85 -1.66 20.64
N PRO A 180 0.77 -3.00 20.74
CA PRO A 180 -0.29 -3.77 20.10
C PRO A 180 -1.69 -3.50 20.68
N ASN A 181 -1.76 -2.92 21.89
CA ASN A 181 -3.01 -2.50 22.53
C ASN A 181 -3.30 -1.00 22.33
N ASP A 182 -2.65 -0.34 21.36
CA ASP A 182 -3.00 1.04 21.00
C ASP A 182 -4.46 1.10 20.55
N SER A 183 -5.23 2.06 21.06
CA SER A 183 -6.66 2.18 20.78
C SER A 183 -6.99 2.45 19.32
N ARG A 184 -6.00 2.85 18.52
CA ARG A 184 -6.13 3.04 17.08
C ARG A 184 -6.10 1.72 16.31
N VAL A 185 -5.59 0.65 16.89
CA VAL A 185 -5.55 -0.66 16.22
C VAL A 185 -6.98 -1.20 16.10
N VAL A 186 -7.33 -1.62 14.88
CA VAL A 186 -8.67 -2.14 14.57
C VAL A 186 -8.56 -3.52 13.97
N ASP A 187 -9.57 -4.35 14.24
CA ASP A 187 -9.77 -5.64 13.59
C ASP A 187 -10.42 -5.39 12.22
N THR A 188 -9.62 -5.48 11.16
CA THR A 188 -10.09 -5.17 9.79
C THR A 188 -11.03 -6.26 9.27
N GLU A 189 -10.79 -7.50 9.68
CA GLU A 189 -11.49 -8.68 9.20
C GLU A 189 -12.78 -8.99 9.96
N GLY A 190 -12.86 -8.59 11.23
CA GLY A 190 -13.89 -8.97 12.18
C GLY A 190 -13.68 -10.36 12.78
N ASP A 191 -12.45 -10.88 12.76
CA ASP A 191 -12.10 -12.23 13.25
C ASP A 191 -11.68 -12.26 14.73
N GLY A 192 -11.68 -11.10 15.40
CA GLY A 192 -11.27 -10.89 16.77
C GLY A 192 -9.76 -10.72 16.95
N LYS A 193 -8.99 -10.56 15.86
CA LYS A 193 -7.55 -10.32 15.87
C LYS A 193 -7.23 -8.86 15.59
N PRO A 194 -6.15 -8.32 16.19
CA PRO A 194 -5.81 -6.92 15.98
C PRO A 194 -5.15 -6.73 14.62
N GLY A 195 -5.48 -5.63 13.92
CA GLY A 195 -4.83 -5.26 12.68
C GLY A 195 -5.38 -5.99 11.45
N ILE A 196 -4.46 -6.53 10.65
CA ILE A 196 -4.71 -7.50 9.58
C ILE A 196 -3.99 -8.81 9.87
N SER A 197 -4.63 -9.91 9.48
CA SER A 197 -4.13 -11.27 9.54
C SER A 197 -3.38 -11.63 8.27
N VAL A 198 -2.12 -12.04 8.42
CA VAL A 198 -1.26 -12.47 7.31
C VAL A 198 -0.75 -13.87 7.60
N ASP A 199 -1.00 -14.79 6.68
CA ASP A 199 -0.58 -16.19 6.81
C ASP A 199 0.83 -16.37 6.27
N ILE A 200 1.63 -17.14 7.01
CA ILE A 200 3.03 -17.38 6.68
C ILE A 200 3.37 -18.85 6.82
N GLU A 201 4.06 -19.35 5.80
CA GLU A 201 4.52 -20.72 5.69
C GLU A 201 6.02 -20.76 5.49
N ILE A 202 6.74 -21.47 6.36
CA ILE A 202 8.20 -21.56 6.32
C ILE A 202 8.67 -22.86 5.71
N LEU A 203 9.52 -22.78 4.69
CA LEU A 203 10.09 -23.91 3.97
C LEU A 203 9.02 -24.89 3.48
N GLY A 204 7.93 -24.39 2.90
CA GLY A 204 6.79 -25.23 2.51
C GLY A 204 6.14 -25.94 3.71
N GLY A 205 6.06 -25.23 4.84
CA GLY A 205 5.44 -25.68 6.09
C GLY A 205 6.31 -26.58 6.95
N LEU A 206 7.47 -27.04 6.44
CA LEU A 206 8.38 -27.94 7.15
C LEU A 206 8.92 -27.34 8.44
N ALA A 207 9.11 -26.02 8.49
CA ALA A 207 9.56 -25.31 9.68
C ALA A 207 8.42 -24.59 10.42
N GLY A 208 7.18 -24.84 10.01
CA GLY A 208 5.96 -24.35 10.64
C GLY A 208 5.16 -23.39 9.77
N THR A 209 3.92 -23.19 10.19
CA THR A 209 3.01 -22.16 9.70
C THR A 209 2.60 -21.29 10.89
N ALA A 210 2.32 -20.02 10.62
CA ALA A 210 1.75 -19.10 11.59
C ALA A 210 0.95 -18.02 10.90
N GLN A 211 0.19 -17.28 11.71
CA GLN A 211 -0.49 -16.08 11.31
C GLN A 211 0.14 -14.93 12.07
N ILE A 212 0.57 -13.89 11.39
CA ILE A 212 0.99 -12.64 12.02
C ILE A 212 -0.14 -11.62 11.95
N TYR A 213 -0.12 -10.73 12.92
CA TYR A 213 -1.05 -9.62 13.05
C TYR A 213 -0.27 -8.35 12.81
N ALA A 214 -0.66 -7.57 11.80
CA ALA A 214 0.08 -6.39 11.38
C ALA A 214 -0.79 -5.15 11.23
N ILE A 215 -0.17 -3.99 11.36
CA ILE A 215 -0.73 -2.69 10.98
C ILE A 215 0.17 -2.07 9.92
N ARG A 216 -0.43 -1.36 8.96
CA ARG A 216 0.29 -0.81 7.81
C ARG A 216 -0.23 0.56 7.42
N ILE A 217 0.64 1.35 6.81
CA ILE A 217 0.28 2.53 6.02
C ILE A 217 0.77 2.25 4.60
N GLU A 218 -0.15 2.17 3.66
CA GLU A 218 0.14 2.17 2.23
C GLU A 218 0.37 3.61 1.81
N ARG A 219 1.63 4.01 1.58
CA ARG A 219 1.98 5.39 1.25
C ARG A 219 2.80 5.44 -0.02
N GLY A 220 2.21 5.95 -1.09
CA GLY A 220 2.88 5.92 -2.39
C GLY A 220 2.35 6.92 -3.41
N ALA A 221 3.19 7.19 -4.40
CA ALA A 221 2.92 7.96 -5.60
C ALA A 221 3.43 7.20 -6.82
N TRP A 222 3.00 7.57 -8.02
CA TRP A 222 3.57 6.99 -9.23
C TRP A 222 3.63 8.00 -10.37
N GLU A 223 4.49 7.71 -11.33
CA GLU A 223 4.60 8.43 -12.59
C GLU A 223 4.67 7.41 -13.73
N ALA A 224 3.93 7.66 -14.81
CA ALA A 224 3.83 6.78 -15.94
C ALA A 224 3.76 7.54 -17.27
N GLN A 225 4.38 6.97 -18.30
CA GLN A 225 4.18 7.39 -19.67
C GLN A 225 2.97 6.68 -20.26
N VAL A 226 2.13 7.41 -21.00
CA VAL A 226 1.02 6.85 -21.78
C VAL A 226 1.48 6.53 -23.20
N ASP A 227 1.23 5.29 -23.64
CA ASP A 227 1.53 4.85 -25.01
C ASP A 227 0.36 5.05 -25.98
N GLU A 228 0.56 4.71 -27.25
CA GLU A 228 -0.44 4.87 -28.32
C GLU A 228 -1.69 3.99 -28.13
N ASN A 229 -1.58 2.92 -27.34
CA ASN A 229 -2.70 2.03 -27.01
C ASN A 229 -3.41 2.47 -25.72
N GLY A 230 -2.98 3.57 -25.09
CA GLY A 230 -3.53 4.08 -23.83
C GLY A 230 -3.01 3.36 -22.59
N PHE A 231 -1.93 2.58 -22.69
CA PHE A 231 -1.34 1.90 -21.55
C PHE A 231 -0.44 2.88 -20.80
N PHE A 232 -0.47 2.81 -19.49
CA PHE A 232 0.38 3.62 -18.62
C PHE A 232 1.50 2.73 -18.11
N ARG A 233 2.75 3.09 -18.37
CA ARG A 233 3.92 2.37 -17.86
C ARG A 233 4.88 3.31 -17.18
N GLY A 234 5.31 2.97 -15.96
CA GLY A 234 6.33 3.74 -15.28
C GLY A 234 6.70 3.20 -13.91
N THR A 235 7.01 4.09 -12.98
CA THR A 235 7.63 3.75 -11.70
C THR A 235 6.76 4.16 -10.52
N VAL A 236 6.92 3.44 -9.42
CA VAL A 236 6.24 3.71 -8.15
C VAL A 236 7.26 4.25 -7.16
N LYS A 237 6.88 5.31 -6.48
CA LYS A 237 7.53 5.80 -5.26
C LYS A 237 6.72 5.27 -4.09
N ASP A 238 7.37 4.51 -3.24
CA ASP A 238 6.74 3.88 -2.10
C ASP A 238 7.50 4.28 -0.84
N ASP A 239 6.76 4.62 0.19
CA ASP A 239 7.25 4.95 1.53
C ASP A 239 6.30 4.33 2.58
N SER A 240 5.75 3.17 2.21
CA SER A 240 4.83 2.39 3.02
C SER A 240 5.53 1.85 4.27
N MET A 241 4.82 1.86 5.38
CA MET A 241 5.31 1.41 6.69
C MET A 241 4.48 0.26 7.19
N GLN A 242 5.10 -0.73 7.83
CA GLN A 242 4.39 -1.82 8.48
C GLN A 242 4.93 -2.09 9.88
N ARG A 243 4.08 -2.63 10.75
CA ARG A 243 4.48 -3.23 12.01
C ARG A 243 3.72 -4.51 12.32
N VAL A 244 4.44 -5.55 12.72
CA VAL A 244 3.92 -6.76 13.36
C VAL A 244 3.61 -6.43 14.82
N ILE A 245 2.35 -6.59 15.20
CA ILE A 245 1.81 -6.33 16.53
C ILE A 245 1.41 -7.63 17.26
N GLY A 246 1.49 -8.77 16.61
CA GLY A 246 1.30 -10.07 17.25
C GLY A 246 1.43 -11.22 16.28
N ALA A 247 1.29 -12.44 16.80
CA ALA A 247 1.25 -13.65 15.98
C ALA A 247 0.55 -14.79 16.74
N SER A 248 0.12 -15.82 16.00
CA SER A 248 -0.39 -17.07 16.57
C SER A 248 0.70 -17.91 17.24
N ASP A 249 1.97 -17.72 16.87
CA ASP A 249 3.16 -18.25 17.55
C ASP A 249 4.15 -17.09 17.79
N GLU A 250 4.46 -16.85 19.06
CA GLU A 250 5.25 -15.70 19.55
C GLU A 250 6.62 -15.56 18.87
N LYS A 251 7.21 -16.66 18.39
CA LYS A 251 8.49 -16.60 17.68
C LYS A 251 8.43 -15.82 16.36
N PHE A 252 7.23 -15.55 15.85
CA PHE A 252 6.97 -14.76 14.64
C PHE A 252 6.45 -13.35 14.94
N ALA A 253 6.25 -12.98 16.21
CA ALA A 253 5.72 -11.68 16.62
C ALA A 253 6.81 -10.59 16.64
N GLN A 254 7.47 -10.37 15.50
CA GLN A 254 8.52 -9.37 15.36
C GLN A 254 8.57 -8.81 13.94
N ASP A 255 8.92 -7.53 13.84
CA ASP A 255 9.31 -6.91 12.58
C ASP A 255 10.64 -7.48 12.10
N LEU A 256 10.81 -7.56 10.79
CA LEU A 256 12.12 -7.74 10.18
C LEU A 256 12.56 -6.50 9.42
N GLY A 257 13.88 -6.30 9.36
CA GLY A 257 14.48 -5.28 8.51
C GLY A 257 14.11 -5.54 7.06
N SER A 258 13.60 -4.53 6.38
CA SER A 258 13.47 -4.50 4.93
C SER A 258 13.69 -3.08 4.47
N ARG A 259 14.09 -2.91 3.22
CA ARG A 259 14.24 -1.61 2.57
C ARG A 259 13.84 -1.67 1.12
N HIS A 260 13.41 -0.55 0.54
CA HIS A 260 13.17 -0.49 -0.90
C HIS A 260 14.45 -0.85 -1.66
N HIS A 261 14.26 -1.56 -2.78
CA HIS A 261 15.37 -1.84 -3.66
C HIS A 261 15.91 -0.52 -4.23
N PRO A 262 17.24 -0.28 -4.24
CA PRO A 262 17.83 1.01 -4.62
C PRO A 262 17.67 1.35 -6.11
N ASN A 263 17.40 0.33 -6.95
CA ASN A 263 17.01 0.55 -8.34
C ASN A 263 15.50 0.85 -8.44
N PRO A 264 15.08 2.08 -8.79
CA PRO A 264 13.67 2.44 -8.90
C PRO A 264 12.94 1.69 -10.02
N GLU A 265 13.65 1.22 -11.05
CA GLU A 265 13.07 0.47 -12.17
C GLU A 265 12.54 -0.92 -11.76
N LYS A 266 12.79 -1.37 -10.52
CA LYS A 266 12.20 -2.60 -10.00
C LYS A 266 10.83 -2.39 -9.36
N SER A 267 10.46 -1.15 -9.04
CA SER A 267 9.14 -0.82 -8.52
C SER A 267 8.34 -0.09 -9.59
N THR A 268 7.44 -0.80 -10.24
CA THR A 268 6.78 -0.36 -11.48
C THR A 268 5.27 -0.28 -11.34
N ILE A 269 4.65 0.51 -12.22
CA ILE A 269 3.21 0.52 -12.42
C ILE A 269 2.86 0.27 -13.88
N LEU A 270 1.81 -0.50 -14.08
CA LEU A 270 1.19 -0.77 -15.37
C LEU A 270 -0.33 -0.57 -15.23
N LEU A 271 -0.92 0.34 -16.02
CA LEU A 271 -2.37 0.42 -16.20
C LEU A 271 -2.72 0.03 -17.63
N ILE A 272 -3.58 -0.98 -17.77
CA ILE A 272 -4.08 -1.46 -19.05
C ILE A 272 -5.54 -1.04 -19.18
N PRO A 273 -5.93 -0.28 -20.23
CA PRO A 273 -7.31 0.12 -20.42
C PRO A 273 -8.20 -1.12 -20.61
N LEU A 274 -9.38 -1.09 -19.98
CA LEU A 274 -10.37 -2.14 -20.04
C LEU A 274 -11.58 -1.70 -20.84
N ASP A 275 -12.05 -2.58 -21.73
CA ASP A 275 -13.29 -2.37 -22.46
C ASP A 275 -14.50 -2.68 -21.57
N GLY A 276 -15.45 -1.75 -21.52
CA GLY A 276 -16.70 -1.89 -20.77
C GLY A 276 -16.60 -1.54 -19.28
N ASP A 277 -17.75 -1.59 -18.60
CA ASP A 277 -17.92 -1.27 -17.18
C ASP A 277 -18.32 -2.49 -16.32
N ASP A 278 -18.34 -3.68 -16.92
CA ASP A 278 -18.72 -4.96 -16.28
C ASP A 278 -17.55 -5.63 -15.55
N TRP A 279 -16.57 -4.85 -15.10
CA TRP A 279 -15.40 -5.33 -14.39
C TRP A 279 -15.58 -5.29 -12.88
N ASN A 280 -15.14 -6.37 -12.22
CA ASN A 280 -15.06 -6.50 -10.78
C ASN A 280 -13.78 -7.28 -10.41
N CYS A 281 -13.48 -7.37 -9.12
CA CYS A 281 -12.26 -8.04 -8.67
C CYS A 281 -12.22 -9.52 -9.06
N ASP A 282 -13.33 -10.25 -8.95
CA ASP A 282 -13.38 -11.67 -9.33
C ASP A 282 -12.98 -11.88 -10.81
N LYS A 283 -13.55 -11.08 -11.71
CA LYS A 283 -13.25 -11.13 -13.14
C LYS A 283 -11.81 -10.71 -13.44
N LEU A 284 -11.28 -9.71 -12.73
CA LEU A 284 -9.88 -9.29 -12.87
C LEU A 284 -8.93 -10.42 -12.45
N ILE A 285 -9.20 -11.07 -11.31
CA ILE A 285 -8.41 -12.18 -10.78
C ILE A 285 -8.44 -13.36 -11.75
N GLU A 286 -9.62 -13.75 -12.24
CA GLU A 286 -9.80 -14.85 -13.18
C GLU A 286 -9.01 -14.62 -14.50
N LYS A 287 -9.02 -13.39 -15.01
CA LYS A 287 -8.43 -13.03 -16.31
C LYS A 287 -7.02 -12.44 -16.22
N ARG A 288 -6.45 -12.35 -15.03
CA ARG A 288 -5.13 -11.76 -14.75
C ARG A 288 -4.08 -12.20 -15.77
N GLU A 289 -3.91 -13.51 -15.90
CA GLU A 289 -2.87 -14.08 -16.75
C GLU A 289 -3.08 -13.77 -18.23
N GLU A 290 -4.30 -13.44 -18.67
CA GLU A 290 -4.59 -13.02 -20.05
C GLU A 290 -4.38 -11.52 -20.25
N ILE A 291 -4.72 -10.72 -19.24
CA ILE A 291 -4.66 -9.25 -19.29
C ILE A 291 -3.22 -8.75 -19.26
N TYR A 292 -2.38 -9.34 -18.41
CA TYR A 292 -1.00 -8.89 -18.18
C TYR A 292 0.03 -9.70 -18.97
N LEU A 293 -0.37 -10.32 -20.09
CA LEU A 293 0.57 -10.93 -21.04
C LEU A 293 1.42 -9.83 -21.67
N ASP A 294 2.74 -9.92 -21.46
CA ASP A 294 3.74 -9.24 -22.29
C ASP A 294 3.94 -9.99 -23.61
#